data_AF-A0A7Y5U6D7-F1
#
_entry.id   AF-A0A7Y5U6D7-F1
#
_cell.length_a   1.000
_cell.length_b   1.000
_cell.length_c   1.000
_cell.angle_alpha   90.00
_cell.angle_beta   90.00
_cell.angle_gamma   90.00
#
_symmetry.space_group_name_H-M   'P 1'
#
loop_
_entity.id
_entity.type
_entity.pdbx_description
1 polymer ?
#
loop_
_entity_poly.entity_id
_entity_poly.type
_entity_poly.pdbx_seq_one_letter_code
_entity_poly.pdbx_strand_id
1 'polypeptide(L)' 'MSEGSGYLLFLWSPAGYSLREMEGDPPQVGHEFEEGDHKLVVNKIGVSPLPGDTRACVFSVGT' A
#
# COMPACT_ATOMS: atom_id res chain seq x y z
N MET A 1 13.86 19.91 4.32
CA MET A 1 12.40 19.99 4.04
C MET A 1 11.97 18.60 3.63
N SER A 2 11.21 17.89 4.45
CA SER A 2 10.62 16.61 4.03
C SER A 2 9.27 16.96 3.42
N GLU A 3 9.22 17.15 2.11
CA GLU A 3 7.95 17.20 1.38
C GLU A 3 7.23 15.88 1.68
N GLY A 4 6.11 15.99 2.40
CA GLY A 4 5.31 14.88 2.93
C GLY A 4 4.75 14.00 1.82
N SER A 5 5.62 13.18 1.25
CA SER A 5 5.34 12.32 0.11
C SER A 5 4.82 10.99 0.62
N GLY A 6 3.68 11.01 1.31
CA GLY A 6 3.02 9.79 1.74
C GLY A 6 2.53 8.95 0.55
N TYR A 7 2.41 7.64 0.75
CA TYR A 7 1.84 6.71 -0.22
C TYR A 7 0.56 6.09 0.31
N LEU A 8 -0.24 5.55 -0.61
CA LEU A 8 -1.40 4.75 -0.27
C LEU A 8 -1.00 3.28 -0.20
N LEU A 9 -1.43 2.57 0.83
CA LEU A 9 -1.25 1.14 0.97
C LEU A 9 -2.62 0.46 0.84
N PHE A 10 -2.77 -0.28 -0.24
CA PHE A 10 -3.94 -1.10 -0.51
C PHE A 10 -3.70 -2.50 0.07
N LEU A 11 -4.36 -2.74 1.20
CA LEU A 11 -4.30 -3.96 1.99
C LEU A 11 -5.39 -4.92 1.56
N TRP A 12 -4.99 -6.13 1.17
CA TRP A 12 -5.91 -7.25 1.01
C TRP A 12 -6.14 -7.93 2.36
N SER A 13 -7.38 -8.30 2.65
CA SER A 13 -7.74 -9.13 3.81
C SER A 13 -8.93 -10.04 3.46
N PRO A 14 -9.17 -11.13 4.22
CA PRO A 14 -10.36 -11.97 4.04
C PRO A 14 -11.68 -11.23 4.22
N ALA A 15 -11.68 -10.14 5.02
CA ALA A 15 -12.86 -9.30 5.23
C ALA A 15 -13.10 -8.29 4.08
N GLY A 16 -12.17 -8.16 3.14
CA GLY A 16 -12.21 -7.20 2.04
C GLY A 16 -10.91 -6.42 1.90
N TYR A 17 -11.01 -5.24 1.29
CA TYR A 17 -9.85 -4.39 1.02
C TYR A 17 -9.85 -3.16 1.92
N SER A 18 -8.68 -2.76 2.39
CA SER A 18 -8.49 -1.54 3.18
C SER A 18 -7.45 -0.65 2.52
N LEU A 19 -7.72 0.65 2.44
CA LEU A 19 -6.77 1.64 1.94
C LEU A 19 -6.25 2.44 3.13
N ARG A 20 -4.93 2.44 3.33
CA ARG A 20 -4.28 3.24 4.38
C ARG A 20 -3.37 4.29 3.75
N GLU A 21 -3.30 5.44 4.39
CA GLU A 21 -2.34 6.48 4.06
C GLU A 21 -1.11 6.28 4.94
N MET A 22 0.05 6.13 4.31
CA MET A 22 1.32 5.91 4.95
C MET A 22 2.22 7.11 4.71
N GLU A 23 3.02 7.46 5.70
CA GLU A 23 4.03 8.51 5.58
C GLU A 23 5.38 7.91 5.14
N GLY A 24 6.16 8.68 4.39
CA GLY A 24 7.45 8.25 3.84
C GLY A 24 7.35 7.58 2.48
N ASP A 25 8.42 6.93 2.05
CA ASP A 25 8.52 6.33 0.72
C ASP A 25 7.81 4.97 0.62
N PRO A 26 7.17 4.65 -0.52
CA PRO A 26 6.53 3.36 -0.74
C PRO A 26 7.56 2.22 -0.73
N PRO A 27 7.27 1.08 -0.07
CA PRO A 27 8.12 -0.10 -0.13
C PRO A 27 8.17 -0.67 -1.55
N GLN A 28 9.25 -1.37 -1.88
CA GLN A 28 9.42 -2.03 -3.18
C GLN A 28 8.48 -3.22 -3.37
N VAL A 29 8.24 -3.58 -4.64
CA VAL A 29 7.56 -4.83 -4.99
C VAL A 29 8.33 -6.03 -4.44
N GLY A 30 7.60 -6.99 -3.85
CA GLY A 30 8.16 -8.13 -3.13
C GLY A 30 8.44 -7.88 -1.66
N HIS A 31 8.22 -6.65 -1.15
CA HIS A 31 8.31 -6.41 0.29
C HIS A 31 7.19 -7.16 1.02
N GLU A 32 7.56 -7.97 2.00
CA GLU A 32 6.65 -8.72 2.85
C GLU A 32 6.43 -7.98 4.17
N PHE A 33 5.18 -7.94 4.62
CA PHE A 33 4.79 -7.33 5.88
C PHE A 33 3.61 -8.06 6.49
N GLU A 34 3.40 -7.87 7.78
CA GLU A 34 2.35 -8.54 8.55
C GLU A 34 1.24 -7.55 8.87
N GLU A 35 0.01 -7.89 8.51
CA GLU A 35 -1.19 -7.13 8.86
C GLU A 35 -2.12 -8.03 9.67
N GLY A 36 -2.11 -7.85 11.00
CA GLY A 36 -2.73 -8.78 11.93
C GLY A 36 -2.07 -10.16 11.87
N ASP A 37 -2.87 -11.20 11.68
CA ASP A 37 -2.42 -12.59 11.53
C ASP A 37 -2.10 -12.99 10.08
N HIS A 38 -2.11 -12.03 9.15
CA HIS A 38 -1.90 -12.28 7.73
C HIS A 38 -0.57 -11.74 7.23
N LYS A 39 0.13 -12.57 6.47
CA LYS A 39 1.32 -12.16 5.72
C LYS A 39 0.88 -11.63 4.37
N LEU A 40 1.28 -10.39 4.10
CA LEU A 40 1.01 -9.69 2.86
C LEU A 40 2.31 -9.40 2.15
N VAL A 41 2.28 -9.46 0.82
CA VAL A 41 3.41 -9.08 -0.02
C VAL A 41 2.99 -7.99 -0.99
N VAL A 42 3.85 -7.00 -1.18
CA VAL A 42 3.65 -5.96 -2.20
C VAL A 42 3.74 -6.61 -3.57
N ASN A 43 2.61 -6.71 -4.27
CA ASN A 43 2.54 -7.29 -5.61
C ASN A 43 2.85 -6.27 -6.70
N LYS A 44 2.42 -5.01 -6.52
CA LYS A 44 2.70 -3.93 -7.47
C LYS A 44 2.61 -2.56 -6.81
N ILE A 45 3.24 -1.58 -7.43
CA ILE A 45 3.11 -0.16 -7.09
C ILE A 45 2.57 0.55 -8.33
N GLY A 46 1.50 1.32 -8.17
CA GLY A 46 0.84 2.05 -9.26
C GLY A 46 0.35 3.41 -8.81
N VAL A 47 -0.50 4.04 -9.62
CA VAL A 47 -1.20 5.26 -9.25
C VAL A 47 -2.38 4.97 -8.32
N SER A 48 -2.80 5.95 -7.53
CA SER A 48 -4.00 5.84 -6.70
C SER A 48 -5.24 5.49 -7.52
N PRO A 49 -6.08 4.54 -7.05
CA PRO A 49 -7.39 4.29 -7.65
C PRO A 49 -8.41 5.40 -7.32
N LEU A 50 -8.07 6.34 -6.41
CA LEU A 50 -8.93 7.45 -6.06
C LEU A 50 -8.88 8.52 -7.16
N PRO A 51 -10.03 8.99 -7.67
CA PRO A 51 -10.08 10.01 -8.71
C PRO A 51 -9.39 11.30 -8.25
N GLY A 52 -8.40 11.76 -9.01
CA GLY A 52 -7.67 13.00 -8.72
C GLY A 52 -6.52 12.87 -7.71
N ASP A 53 -6.27 11.68 -7.18
CA ASP A 53 -5.13 11.43 -6.30
C ASP A 53 -3.93 10.94 -7.14
N THR A 54 -2.83 11.70 -7.09
CA THR A 54 -1.61 11.43 -7.85
C THR A 54 -0.55 10.70 -7.04
N ARG A 55 -0.85 10.28 -5.80
CA ARG A 55 0.10 9.57 -4.93
C ARG A 55 0.33 8.15 -5.43
N ALA A 56 1.50 7.61 -5.09
CA ALA A 56 1.81 6.21 -5.32
C ALA A 56 0.90 5.34 -4.44
N CYS A 57 0.36 4.27 -5.02
CA CYS A 57 -0.44 3.27 -4.33
C CYS A 57 0.22 1.91 -4.43
N VAL A 58 0.50 1.34 -3.27
CA VAL A 58 1.17 0.06 -3.05
C VAL A 58 0.08 -0.98 -2.88
N PHE A 59 0.01 -1.93 -3.80
CA PHE A 59 -0.97 -3.00 -3.77
C PHE A 59 -0.36 -4.25 -3.18
N SER A 60 -0.94 -4.70 -2.08
CA SER A 60 -0.55 -5.93 -1.41
C SER A 60 -1.55 -7.07 -1.65
N VAL A 61 -1.06 -8.29 -1.58
CA VAL A 61 -1.84 -9.52 -1.70
C VAL A 61 -1.45 -10.49 -0.59
N GLY A 62 -2.40 -11.31 -0.14
CA GLY A 62 -2.11 -12.40 0.80
C GLY A 62 -1.26 -13.48 0.15
N THR A 63 -0.25 -13.94 0.89
CA THR A 63 0.52 -15.15 0.59
C THR A 63 -0.14 -16.38 1.23
#